data_AF-A0A2V6JHY8-F1
#
_entry.id   AF-A0A2V6JHY8-F1
#
_cell.length_a   1.000
_cell.length_b   1.000
_cell.length_c   1.000
_cell.angle_alpha   90.00
_cell.angle_beta   90.00
_cell.angle_gamma   90.00
#
_symmetry.space_group_name_H-M   'P 1'
#
loop_
_entity.id
_entity.type
_entity.pdbx_description
1 polymer ?
#
loop_
_entity_poly.entity_id
_entity_poly.type
_entity_poly.pdbx_seq_one_letter_code
_entity_poly.pdbx_strand_id
1 'polypeptide(L)'
;MVGFLHYSSIQAEKKKTGNYNYLQSVPSDSVLKSKLTEDQYRITRQNGTETAFRNEYWDNNKPGIYVDVITNDPLFSSRDKFDGGTGRPTFTKPISPDSVFQQADNSNNMQRIELRAKLSNSHLGHLFKDPTSPTGERYAVNSAAMRFVPMDKMEAEGYAEYLQSFEKKE
;
A
#
# COMPACT_ATOMS: atom_id res chain seq x y z
N MET A 1 -9.58 -30.10 -29.06
CA MET A 1 -8.46 -29.20 -28.73
C MET A 1 -8.97 -27.86 -28.16
N VAL A 2 -9.71 -27.88 -27.04
CA VAL A 2 -10.22 -26.63 -26.41
C VAL A 2 -9.93 -26.61 -24.89
N GLY A 3 -9.84 -27.78 -24.26
CA GLY A 3 -9.52 -27.91 -22.82
C GLY A 3 -8.08 -27.55 -22.43
N PHE A 4 -7.10 -27.76 -23.32
CA PHE A 4 -5.69 -27.44 -23.04
C PHE A 4 -5.41 -25.93 -23.04
N LEU A 5 -6.14 -25.17 -23.86
CA LEU A 5 -5.98 -23.71 -23.95
C LEU A 5 -6.54 -23.00 -22.72
N HIS A 6 -7.69 -23.45 -22.19
CA HIS A 6 -8.28 -22.89 -20.96
C HIS A 6 -7.49 -23.26 -19.70
N TYR A 7 -6.92 -24.47 -19.63
CA TYR A 7 -6.12 -24.86 -18.47
C TYR A 7 -4.81 -24.06 -18.37
N SER A 8 -4.18 -23.80 -19.51
CA SER A 8 -2.91 -23.07 -19.58
C SER A 8 -3.06 -21.59 -19.21
N SER A 9 -4.17 -20.95 -19.59
CA SER A 9 -4.47 -19.56 -19.20
C SER A 9 -4.78 -19.42 -17.71
N ILE A 10 -5.51 -20.37 -17.11
CA ILE A 10 -5.76 -20.37 -15.65
C ILE A 10 -4.46 -20.53 -14.85
N GLN A 11 -3.53 -21.34 -15.33
CA GLN A 11 -2.21 -21.51 -14.70
C GLN A 11 -1.30 -20.28 -14.89
N ALA A 12 -1.42 -19.58 -16.02
CA ALA A 12 -0.69 -18.34 -16.27
C ALA A 12 -1.23 -17.16 -15.46
N GLU A 13 -2.54 -17.08 -15.23
CA GLU A 13 -3.16 -16.10 -14.32
C GLU A 13 -2.75 -16.38 -12.87
N LYS A 14 -2.84 -17.64 -12.40
CA LYS A 14 -2.37 -18.02 -11.06
C LYS A 14 -0.89 -17.73 -10.82
N LYS A 15 -0.04 -17.83 -11.86
CA LYS A 15 1.38 -17.49 -11.76
C LYS A 15 1.66 -15.98 -11.72
N LYS A 16 0.73 -15.13 -12.17
CA LYS A 16 0.86 -13.67 -12.09
C LYS A 16 0.32 -13.10 -10.78
N THR A 17 -0.64 -13.78 -10.16
CA THR A 17 -1.22 -13.41 -8.87
C THR A 17 -0.43 -14.08 -7.74
N GLY A 18 0.70 -13.48 -7.32
CA GLY A 18 1.39 -13.93 -6.10
C GLY A 18 0.43 -13.91 -4.92
N ASN A 19 0.08 -15.06 -4.35
CA ASN A 19 -0.69 -15.27 -3.10
C ASN A 19 -1.81 -14.27 -2.69
N TYR A 20 -2.39 -13.50 -3.61
CA TYR A 20 -3.42 -12.51 -3.29
C TYR A 20 -4.74 -13.23 -3.05
N ASN A 21 -5.25 -13.16 -1.82
CA ASN A 21 -6.52 -13.76 -1.45
C ASN A 21 -7.69 -12.83 -1.84
N TYR A 22 -7.94 -12.66 -3.14
CA TYR A 22 -9.06 -11.86 -3.68
C TYR A 22 -10.45 -12.32 -3.22
N LEU A 23 -10.54 -13.47 -2.55
CA LEU A 23 -11.78 -14.02 -2.01
C LEU A 23 -12.10 -13.52 -0.60
N GLN A 24 -11.15 -12.84 0.07
CA GLN A 24 -11.40 -12.29 1.39
C GLN A 24 -12.20 -10.98 1.25
N SER A 25 -13.48 -11.03 1.60
CA SER A 25 -14.34 -9.85 1.60
C SER A 25 -13.84 -8.84 2.63
N VAL A 26 -13.82 -7.56 2.24
CA VAL A 26 -13.54 -6.45 3.17
C VAL A 26 -14.56 -6.53 4.31
N PRO A 27 -14.13 -6.52 5.59
CA PRO A 27 -15.05 -6.57 6.73
C PRO A 27 -16.09 -5.44 6.69
N SER A 28 -17.25 -5.67 7.30
CA SER A 28 -18.28 -4.64 7.41
C SER A 28 -17.77 -3.43 8.20
N ASP A 29 -18.38 -2.26 7.97
CA ASP A 29 -18.02 -1.02 8.65
C ASP A 29 -18.05 -1.14 10.18
N SER A 30 -19.06 -1.85 10.73
CA SER A 30 -19.17 -2.12 12.16
C SER A 30 -18.00 -2.93 12.71
N VAL A 31 -17.50 -3.90 11.94
CA VAL A 31 -16.33 -4.71 12.31
C VAL A 31 -15.04 -3.89 12.19
N LEU A 32 -14.94 -3.02 11.18
CA LEU A 32 -13.79 -2.14 11.04
C LEU A 32 -13.71 -1.13 12.20
N LYS A 33 -14.83 -0.53 12.62
CA LYS A 33 -14.88 0.38 13.78
C LYS A 33 -14.44 -0.26 15.08
N SER A 34 -14.65 -1.57 15.26
CA SER A 34 -14.25 -2.26 16.49
C SER A 34 -12.82 -2.80 16.46
N LYS A 35 -12.26 -3.05 15.26
CA LYS A 35 -10.92 -3.60 15.08
C LYS A 35 -9.83 -2.53 14.90
N LEU A 36 -10.17 -1.44 14.22
CA LEU A 36 -9.22 -0.37 13.93
C LEU A 36 -9.18 0.62 15.09
N THR A 37 -8.02 1.25 15.28
CA THR A 37 -7.95 2.47 16.09
C THR A 37 -8.78 3.58 15.45
N GLU A 38 -9.15 4.59 16.24
CA GLU A 38 -9.92 5.74 15.75
C GLU A 38 -9.24 6.40 14.54
N ASP A 39 -7.92 6.62 14.60
CA ASP A 39 -7.18 7.23 13.52
C ASP A 39 -7.08 6.33 12.28
N GLN A 40 -6.83 5.02 12.45
CA GLN A 40 -6.85 4.07 11.33
C GLN A 40 -8.21 4.09 10.63
N TYR A 41 -9.31 4.05 11.38
CA TYR A 41 -10.66 4.10 10.81
C TYR A 41 -10.94 5.44 10.11
N ARG A 42 -10.68 6.56 10.79
CA ARG A 42 -10.87 7.92 10.26
C ARG A 42 -10.10 8.14 8.97
N ILE A 43 -8.85 7.68 8.91
CA ILE A 43 -8.01 7.84 7.73
C ILE A 43 -8.47 6.90 6.62
N THR A 44 -8.54 5.59 6.87
CA THR A 44 -8.83 4.61 5.80
C THR A 44 -10.26 4.69 5.27
N ARG A 45 -11.25 5.01 6.12
CA ARG A 45 -12.68 4.97 5.75
C ARG A 45 -13.33 6.33 5.59
N GLN A 46 -12.80 7.37 6.24
CA GLN A 46 -13.38 8.73 6.20
C GLN A 46 -12.47 9.74 5.50
N ASN A 47 -11.46 9.26 4.77
CA ASN A 47 -10.52 10.08 3.99
C ASN A 47 -9.79 11.13 4.86
N GLY A 48 -9.57 10.80 6.13
CA GLY A 48 -8.79 11.63 7.03
C GLY A 48 -7.32 11.70 6.61
N THR A 49 -6.61 12.69 7.14
CA THR A 49 -5.15 12.80 7.03
C THR A 49 -4.55 12.83 8.43
N GLU A 50 -3.39 12.19 8.62
CA GLU A 50 -2.64 12.21 9.87
C GLU A 50 -1.81 13.51 10.02
N THR A 51 -1.40 13.80 11.25
CA THR A 51 -0.57 14.97 11.54
C THR A 51 0.87 14.71 11.08
N ALA A 52 1.44 15.66 10.35
CA ALA A 52 2.83 15.59 9.90
C ALA A 52 3.80 15.51 11.08
N PHE A 53 4.86 14.70 10.95
CA PHE A 53 5.90 14.44 11.95
C PHE A 53 5.39 13.88 13.29
N ARG A 54 4.11 13.47 13.35
CA ARG A 54 3.47 12.87 14.52
C ARG A 54 2.70 11.63 14.09
N ASN A 55 3.41 10.73 13.43
CA ASN A 55 2.90 9.45 12.96
C ASN A 55 4.00 8.39 13.05
N GLU A 56 3.65 7.13 12.85
CA GLU A 56 4.55 6.01 13.16
C GLU A 56 5.65 5.80 12.11
N TYR A 57 5.40 6.15 10.85
CA TYR A 57 6.26 5.71 9.74
C TYR A 57 6.95 6.82 8.94
N TRP A 58 6.81 8.09 9.32
CA TRP A 58 7.52 9.17 8.60
C TRP A 58 9.03 8.97 8.62
N ASP A 59 9.64 8.61 9.75
CA ASP A 59 11.08 8.41 9.94
C ASP A 59 11.54 6.95 9.92
N ASN A 60 10.63 6.00 9.66
CA ASN A 60 10.98 4.59 9.60
C ASN A 60 11.86 4.30 8.37
N ASN A 61 13.09 3.81 8.59
CA ASN A 61 14.07 3.45 7.56
C ASN A 61 14.45 1.96 7.60
N LYS A 62 13.70 1.13 8.33
CA LYS A 62 13.97 -0.31 8.43
C LYS A 62 13.63 -1.03 7.12
N PRO A 63 14.39 -2.07 6.74
CA PRO A 63 14.03 -2.91 5.60
C PRO A 63 12.77 -3.72 5.90
N GLY A 64 11.87 -3.79 4.92
CA GLY A 64 10.56 -4.42 5.05
C GLY A 64 9.52 -3.83 4.08
N ILE A 65 8.27 -4.24 4.24
CA ILE A 65 7.16 -3.78 3.41
C ILE A 65 6.07 -3.12 4.26
N TYR A 66 5.26 -2.29 3.62
CA TYR A 66 4.08 -1.69 4.21
C TYR A 66 2.85 -2.35 3.58
N VAL A 67 2.03 -2.93 4.44
CA VAL A 67 0.81 -3.65 4.04
C VAL A 67 -0.43 -2.86 4.47
N ASP A 68 -1.54 -3.06 3.77
CA ASP A 68 -2.83 -2.49 4.13
C ASP A 68 -3.24 -2.94 5.54
N VAL A 69 -3.63 -1.98 6.39
CA VAL A 69 -4.01 -2.26 7.77
C VAL A 69 -5.28 -3.12 7.91
N ILE A 70 -6.13 -3.16 6.87
CA ILE A 70 -7.38 -3.94 6.84
C ILE A 70 -7.18 -5.31 6.22
N THR A 71 -6.53 -5.39 5.06
CA THR A 71 -6.44 -6.64 4.26
C THR A 71 -5.09 -7.34 4.37
N ASN A 72 -4.07 -6.68 4.94
CA ASN A 72 -2.68 -7.15 4.93
C ASN A 72 -2.10 -7.30 3.51
N ASP A 73 -2.71 -6.64 2.52
CA ASP A 73 -2.25 -6.60 1.14
C ASP A 73 -0.99 -5.74 1.01
N PRO A 74 0.10 -6.21 0.37
CA PRO A 74 1.31 -5.41 0.17
C PRO A 74 1.05 -4.15 -0.66
N LEU A 75 1.39 -2.98 -0.12
CA LEU A 75 1.16 -1.68 -0.76
C LEU A 75 2.47 -1.02 -1.21
N PHE A 76 3.48 -0.96 -0.34
CA PHE A 76 4.74 -0.27 -0.60
C PHE A 76 5.94 -1.03 -0.07
N SER A 77 7.10 -0.83 -0.69
CA SER A 77 8.38 -1.34 -0.21
C SER A 77 9.20 -0.23 0.43
N SER A 78 9.92 -0.54 1.52
CA SER A 78 10.91 0.38 2.11
C SER A 78 12.03 0.75 1.14
N ARG A 79 12.31 -0.06 0.10
CA ARG A 79 13.26 0.29 -0.97
C ARG A 79 12.85 1.51 -1.78
N ASP A 80 11.55 1.73 -1.89
CA ASP A 80 10.97 2.86 -2.62
C ASP A 80 10.61 4.02 -1.69
N LYS A 81 10.85 3.88 -0.38
CA LYS A 81 10.64 4.93 0.60
C LYS A 81 11.79 5.94 0.56
N PHE A 82 11.48 7.22 0.63
CA PHE A 82 12.47 8.29 0.74
C PHE A 82 11.99 9.40 1.66
N ASP A 83 12.91 10.26 2.11
CA ASP A 83 12.55 11.45 2.86
C ASP A 83 12.11 12.56 1.90
N GLY A 84 10.80 12.76 1.79
CA GLY A 84 10.20 13.85 1.03
C GLY A 84 10.04 15.15 1.81
N GLY A 85 10.53 15.24 3.06
CA GLY A 85 10.47 16.45 3.90
C GLY A 85 9.06 16.87 4.34
N THR A 86 8.03 16.03 4.15
CA THR A 86 6.63 16.39 4.48
C THR A 86 6.09 15.82 5.77
N GLY A 87 6.91 15.09 6.52
CA GLY A 87 6.51 14.48 7.79
C GLY A 87 5.48 13.37 7.65
N ARG A 88 5.37 12.73 6.48
CA ARG A 88 4.53 11.56 6.22
C ARG A 88 5.36 10.52 5.45
N PRO A 89 5.09 9.21 5.63
CA PRO A 89 5.74 8.19 4.82
C PRO A 89 5.52 8.48 3.34
N THR A 90 6.62 8.42 2.59
CA THR A 90 6.70 8.93 1.23
C THR A 90 7.42 7.92 0.36
N PHE A 91 6.83 7.57 -0.79
CA PHE A 91 7.36 6.56 -1.69
C PHE A 91 7.46 7.06 -3.13
N THR A 92 8.34 6.46 -3.92
CA THR A 92 8.50 6.75 -5.35
C THR A 92 7.52 5.99 -6.24
N LYS A 93 7.02 4.83 -5.77
CA LYS A 93 6.06 3.95 -6.46
C LYS A 93 5.42 2.93 -5.49
N PRO A 94 4.26 2.34 -5.82
CA PRO A 94 3.73 1.17 -5.11
C PRO A 94 4.57 -0.08 -5.36
N ILE A 95 4.43 -1.09 -4.50
CA ILE A 95 5.15 -2.36 -4.62
C ILE A 95 4.74 -3.16 -5.88
N SER A 96 3.49 -2.98 -6.32
CA SER A 96 2.93 -3.54 -7.55
C SER A 96 1.96 -2.52 -8.16
N PRO A 97 1.85 -2.44 -9.50
CA PRO A 97 0.86 -1.58 -10.16
C PRO A 97 -0.60 -1.93 -9.79
N ASP A 98 -0.84 -3.15 -9.29
CA ASP A 98 -2.19 -3.61 -8.92
C ASP A 98 -2.55 -3.37 -7.44
N SER A 99 -1.59 -2.95 -6.60
CA SER A 99 -1.82 -2.73 -5.16
C SER A 99 -2.58 -1.43 -4.85
N VAL A 100 -2.35 -0.38 -5.64
CA VAL A 100 -2.87 0.96 -5.40
C VAL A 100 -3.49 1.52 -6.67
N PHE A 101 -4.68 2.09 -6.58
CA PHE A 101 -5.29 2.83 -7.68
C PHE A 101 -5.40 4.31 -7.37
N GLN A 102 -5.44 5.09 -8.45
CA GLN A 102 -5.51 6.54 -8.42
C GLN A 102 -6.94 7.00 -8.71
N GLN A 103 -7.41 7.99 -7.95
CA GLN A 103 -8.72 8.59 -8.14
C GLN A 103 -8.61 10.12 -8.12
N ALA A 104 -9.38 10.82 -8.96
CA ALA A 104 -9.43 12.27 -8.88
C ALA A 104 -10.10 12.72 -7.56
N ASP A 105 -9.48 13.67 -6.87
CA ASP A 105 -9.98 14.26 -5.64
C ASP A 105 -10.10 15.78 -5.80
N ASN A 106 -11.34 16.26 -5.83
CA ASN A 106 -11.71 17.67 -5.96
C ASN A 106 -12.18 18.28 -4.62
N SER A 107 -11.94 17.59 -3.50
CA SER A 107 -12.31 18.08 -2.17
C SER A 107 -11.49 19.31 -1.77
N ASN A 108 -12.02 20.09 -0.82
CA ASN A 108 -11.34 21.25 -0.25
C ASN A 108 -10.87 22.29 -1.28
N ASN A 109 -11.59 22.41 -2.41
CA ASN A 109 -11.26 23.32 -3.52
C ASN A 109 -9.86 23.10 -4.12
N MET A 110 -9.30 21.90 -3.99
CA MET A 110 -8.02 21.50 -4.58
C MET A 110 -8.26 20.45 -5.67
N GLN A 111 -7.37 20.37 -6.66
CA GLN A 111 -7.31 19.26 -7.61
C GLN A 111 -6.13 18.37 -7.25
N ARG A 112 -6.41 17.16 -6.77
CA ARG A 112 -5.41 16.19 -6.33
C ARG A 112 -5.70 14.82 -6.92
N ILE A 113 -4.72 13.93 -6.83
CA ILE A 113 -4.87 12.52 -7.13
C ILE A 113 -4.84 11.76 -5.80
N GLU A 114 -5.98 11.22 -5.39
CA GLU A 114 -6.11 10.34 -4.23
C GLU A 114 -5.52 8.96 -4.56
N LEU A 115 -4.82 8.39 -3.58
CA LEU A 115 -4.32 7.02 -3.60
C LEU A 115 -5.21 6.14 -2.73
N ARG A 116 -5.67 5.03 -3.28
CA ARG A 116 -6.50 4.04 -2.58
C ARG A 116 -5.96 2.62 -2.75
N ALA A 117 -6.02 1.83 -1.69
CA ALA A 117 -5.68 0.41 -1.77
C ALA A 117 -6.72 -0.33 -2.63
N LYS A 118 -6.25 -1.20 -3.52
CA LYS A 118 -7.10 -1.85 -4.53
C LYS A 118 -8.15 -2.76 -3.90
N LEU A 119 -7.76 -3.58 -2.92
CA LEU A 119 -8.64 -4.58 -2.32
C LEU A 119 -9.62 -3.99 -1.30
N SER A 120 -9.13 -3.14 -0.40
CA SER A 120 -9.93 -2.60 0.71
C SER A 120 -10.69 -1.31 0.36
N ASN A 121 -10.30 -0.67 -0.75
CA ASN A 121 -10.70 0.70 -1.07
C ASN A 121 -10.36 1.70 0.06
N SER A 122 -9.31 1.43 0.85
CA SER A 122 -8.86 2.33 1.91
C SER A 122 -8.20 3.57 1.34
N HIS A 123 -8.55 4.73 1.87
CA HIS A 123 -7.80 5.97 1.60
C HIS A 123 -6.38 5.83 2.17
N LEU A 124 -5.39 5.98 1.29
CA LEU A 124 -3.97 5.90 1.65
C LEU A 124 -3.36 7.29 1.77
N GLY A 125 -3.72 8.21 0.87
CA GLY A 125 -3.16 9.55 0.81
C GLY A 125 -3.27 10.12 -0.60
N HIS A 126 -2.22 10.79 -1.08
CA HIS A 126 -2.23 11.49 -2.36
C HIS A 126 -0.92 11.36 -3.15
N LEU A 127 -1.06 11.39 -4.47
CA LEU A 127 0.05 11.47 -5.42
C LEU A 127 0.28 12.91 -5.83
N PHE A 128 1.54 13.33 -5.81
CA PHE A 128 1.98 14.65 -6.25
C PHE A 128 3.10 14.54 -7.28
N LYS A 129 3.15 15.52 -8.20
CA LYS A 129 4.38 15.77 -8.95
C LYS A 129 5.40 16.40 -8.02
N ASP A 130 6.61 15.89 -8.03
CA ASP A 130 7.67 16.32 -7.14
C ASP A 130 9.03 16.27 -7.84
N PRO A 131 9.63 17.44 -8.18
CA PRO A 131 10.93 17.47 -8.86
C PRO A 131 12.09 17.00 -7.96
N THR A 132 11.87 16.88 -6.65
CA THR A 132 12.86 16.37 -5.70
C THR A 132 12.80 14.85 -5.56
N SER A 133 11.72 14.22 -6.03
CA SER A 133 11.61 12.77 -6.08
C SER A 133 12.50 12.19 -7.18
N PRO A 134 13.20 11.07 -6.96
CA PRO A 134 13.95 10.36 -7.99
C PRO A 134 13.15 10.01 -9.25
N THR A 135 11.83 9.86 -9.13
CA THR A 135 10.93 9.50 -10.23
C THR A 135 10.09 10.68 -10.75
N GLY A 136 10.25 11.87 -10.18
CA GLY A 136 9.39 13.03 -10.46
C GLY A 136 7.99 12.94 -9.83
N GLU A 137 7.71 11.87 -9.08
CA GLU A 137 6.42 11.61 -8.44
C GLU A 137 6.59 11.24 -6.98
N ARG A 138 5.63 11.65 -6.15
CA ARG A 138 5.66 11.43 -4.71
C ARG A 138 4.34 10.86 -4.22
N TYR A 139 4.40 9.62 -3.75
CA TYR A 139 3.30 8.94 -3.09
C TYR A 139 3.35 9.27 -1.60
N ALA A 140 2.63 10.32 -1.19
CA ALA A 140 2.56 10.74 0.20
C ALA A 140 1.36 10.06 0.86
N VAL A 141 1.63 9.11 1.76
CA VAL A 141 0.61 8.26 2.38
C VAL A 141 0.55 8.46 3.89
N ASN A 142 -0.51 7.96 4.51
CA ASN A 142 -0.71 7.99 5.95
C ASN A 142 -0.18 6.70 6.57
N SER A 143 0.62 6.80 7.63
CA SER A 143 1.08 5.67 8.43
C SER A 143 -0.08 4.84 8.95
N ALA A 144 -1.14 5.50 9.45
CA ALA A 144 -2.33 4.82 9.97
C ALA A 144 -3.14 4.06 8.90
N ALA A 145 -2.84 4.21 7.61
CA ALA A 145 -3.46 3.38 6.57
C ALA A 145 -2.72 2.05 6.37
N MET A 146 -1.57 1.86 7.03
CA MET A 146 -0.65 0.76 6.79
C MET A 146 -0.19 0.11 8.08
N ARG A 147 0.39 -1.09 7.95
CA ARG A 147 1.17 -1.78 8.96
C ARG A 147 2.53 -2.12 8.38
N PHE A 148 3.60 -1.87 9.12
CA PHE A 148 4.94 -2.26 8.68
C PHE A 148 5.24 -3.73 9.03
N VAL A 149 5.76 -4.49 8.05
CA VAL A 149 6.27 -5.84 8.21
C VAL A 149 7.79 -5.80 8.01
N PRO A 150 8.60 -5.89 9.09
CA PRO A 150 10.05 -5.96 9.00
C PRO A 150 10.52 -7.15 8.15
N MET A 151 11.64 -6.98 7.43
CA MET A 151 12.19 -8.00 6.53
C MET A 151 12.37 -9.37 7.19
N ASP A 152 12.83 -9.40 8.44
CA ASP A 152 13.06 -10.63 9.21
C ASP A 152 11.77 -11.37 9.60
N LYS A 153 10.60 -10.73 9.45
CA LYS A 153 9.27 -11.33 9.69
C LYS A 153 8.50 -11.63 8.42
N MET A 154 8.96 -11.16 7.27
CA MET A 154 8.20 -11.26 6.02
C MET A 154 7.91 -12.71 5.63
N GLU A 155 8.89 -13.62 5.71
CA GLU A 155 8.65 -15.04 5.41
C GLU A 155 7.61 -15.66 6.35
N ALA A 156 7.78 -15.43 7.66
CA ALA A 156 6.89 -15.97 8.69
C ALA A 156 5.45 -15.43 8.59
N GLU A 157 5.27 -14.20 8.08
CA GLU A 157 3.96 -13.58 7.85
C GLU A 157 3.38 -13.85 6.44
N GLY A 158 4.04 -14.66 5.61
CA GLY A 158 3.53 -15.09 4.30
C GLY A 158 3.92 -14.20 3.11
N TYR A 159 4.91 -13.32 3.28
CA TYR A 159 5.42 -12.37 2.27
C TYR A 159 6.77 -12.78 1.68
N ALA A 160 7.09 -14.07 1.69
CA ALA A 160 8.38 -14.59 1.22
C ALA A 160 8.71 -14.18 -0.24
N GLU A 161 7.70 -14.06 -1.10
CA GLU A 161 7.87 -13.67 -2.50
C GLU A 161 8.48 -12.26 -2.69
N TYR A 162 8.34 -11.38 -1.70
CA TYR A 162 8.88 -10.02 -1.75
C TYR A 162 10.33 -9.94 -1.22
N LEU A 163 10.84 -10.99 -0.57
CA LEU A 163 12.20 -11.01 0.00
C LEU A 163 13.30 -10.89 -1.06
N GLN A 164 13.09 -11.45 -2.26
CA GLN A 164 14.04 -11.37 -3.37
C GLN A 164 14.38 -9.92 -3.74
N SER A 165 13.44 -9.00 -3.53
CA SER A 165 13.67 -7.59 -3.78
C SER A 165 14.69 -6.98 -2.82
N PHE A 166 14.92 -7.54 -1.64
CA PHE A 166 15.87 -7.08 -0.63
C PHE A 166 17.25 -7.78 -0.71
N GLU A 167 17.32 -8.97 -1.28
CA GLU A 167 18.57 -9.74 -1.41
C GLU A 167 19.47 -9.24 -2.55
N LYS A 168 18.91 -8.55 -3.55
CA LYS A 168 19.69 -7.93 -4.61
C LYS A 168 20.53 -6.80 -4.02
N LYS A 169 21.82 -7.07 -3.83
CA LYS A 169 22.87 -6.06 -3.73
C LYS A 169 22.89 -5.31 -5.07
N GLU A 170 22.59 -4.02 -5.02
CA GLU A 170 22.90 -3.10 -6.13
C GLU A 170 24.42 -2.93 -6.26
#